data_AF-A0A0S8I5V7-F1
#
_entry.id   AF-A0A0S8I5V7-F1
#
_cell.length_a   1.000
_cell.length_b   1.000
_cell.length_c   1.000
_cell.angle_alpha   90.00
_cell.angle_beta   90.00
_cell.angle_gamma   90.00
#
_symmetry.space_group_name_H-M   'P 1'
#
loop_
_entity.id
_entity.type
_entity.pdbx_description
1 polymer ?
#
loop_
_entity_poly.entity_id
_entity_poly.type
_entity_poly.pdbx_seq_one_letter_code
_entity_poly.pdbx_strand_id
1 'polypeptide(L)'
;MKKTIFLCAALFIVSCGSDEGDQPALEVRPEEAPHFSVSDMELSLSFGADEEMLESEFLIATPVNLNVDNEGNIYVFDEMKVKVYDANGKPKGIAGGPGQGPGEFQGAMLHYYNPMYVSPVGYIAVDTPWLINNNYIVYSPELRFLGNFHVNKFIIKGSTVSTFNVISVISDNEYIGMSGNVITTEEKETFHKQLIHYKYGDETVIAAYDEMKGVVVDGEMVPLRHGLFRWYMLDDLRIVYTHTYMDAVYSGADSYYTIHIYDPKTGERDKIEIPFTPEEILIEDYDAVLERTPEPQREGRDTRAMRNYHNKRNEILKQIKYEPPVYWIKTDGIHVLIWNENLNVEPYSFYQVIDISQKKIVSSFNIDYGYATSIMKNGYIYSIGKNDDGFYVVNRYVFRVPK
;
A
#
# COMPACT_ATOMS: atom_id res chain seq x y z
N MET A 1 11.61 -30.87 -61.48
CA MET A 1 11.63 -30.12 -60.20
C MET A 1 11.63 -31.11 -59.05
N LYS A 2 12.75 -31.26 -58.34
CA LYS A 2 12.89 -32.18 -57.20
C LYS A 2 12.33 -31.50 -55.95
N LYS A 3 11.36 -32.14 -55.27
CA LYS A 3 10.85 -31.69 -53.97
C LYS A 3 11.70 -32.30 -52.86
N THR A 4 12.41 -31.46 -52.12
CA THR A 4 13.12 -31.83 -50.90
C THR A 4 12.13 -31.79 -49.74
N ILE A 5 11.88 -32.93 -49.10
CA ILE A 5 11.08 -33.03 -47.87
C ILE A 5 12.03 -32.88 -46.69
N PHE A 6 11.87 -31.82 -45.90
CA PHE A 6 12.56 -31.64 -44.63
C PHE A 6 11.79 -32.40 -43.55
N LEU A 7 12.39 -33.46 -43.01
CA LEU A 7 11.87 -34.22 -41.88
C LEU A 7 12.48 -33.61 -40.60
N CYS A 8 11.74 -32.75 -39.91
CA CYS A 8 12.13 -32.28 -38.57
C CYS A 8 11.86 -33.39 -37.56
N ALA A 9 12.93 -34.03 -37.08
CA ALA A 9 12.89 -34.92 -35.93
C ALA A 9 12.72 -34.08 -34.65
N ALA A 10 11.51 -34.07 -34.08
CA ALA A 10 11.27 -33.54 -32.76
C ALA A 10 11.80 -34.53 -31.72
N LEU A 11 12.95 -34.21 -31.11
CA LEU A 11 13.40 -34.87 -29.88
C LEU A 11 12.49 -34.44 -28.74
N PHE A 12 11.55 -35.30 -28.34
CA PHE A 12 10.91 -35.21 -27.03
C PHE A 12 11.87 -35.75 -25.99
N ILE A 13 12.56 -34.85 -25.28
CA ILE A 13 13.22 -35.19 -24.03
C ILE A 13 12.11 -35.27 -22.98
N VAL A 14 11.68 -36.48 -22.67
CA VAL A 14 10.84 -36.75 -21.50
C VAL A 14 11.72 -36.55 -20.28
N SER A 15 11.66 -35.34 -19.71
CA SER A 15 12.16 -35.11 -18.35
C SER A 15 11.25 -35.91 -17.42
N CYS A 16 11.76 -36.98 -16.84
CA CYS A 16 11.14 -37.61 -15.67
C CYS A 16 11.19 -36.58 -14.54
N GLY A 17 10.13 -35.78 -14.39
CA GLY A 17 9.86 -35.06 -13.15
C GLY A 17 9.69 -36.10 -12.06
N SER A 18 10.67 -36.23 -11.19
CA SER A 18 10.44 -36.83 -9.89
C SER A 18 9.33 -36.03 -9.22
N ASP A 19 8.31 -36.73 -8.71
CA ASP A 19 7.37 -36.20 -7.72
C ASP A 19 8.17 -35.77 -6.48
N GLU A 20 8.88 -34.64 -6.58
CA GLU A 20 9.32 -33.88 -5.43
C GLU A 20 8.03 -33.37 -4.79
N GLY A 21 7.50 -34.21 -3.89
CA GLY A 21 6.28 -33.91 -3.14
C GLY A 21 6.37 -32.50 -2.57
N ASP A 22 5.25 -31.79 -2.64
CA ASP A 22 5.03 -30.41 -2.20
C ASP A 22 5.63 -30.15 -0.82
N GLN A 23 6.95 -29.96 -0.74
CA GLN A 23 7.56 -29.43 0.46
C GLN A 23 7.17 -27.95 0.46
N PRO A 24 6.53 -27.48 1.54
CA PRO A 24 6.20 -26.07 1.66
C PRO A 24 7.50 -25.29 1.41
N ALA A 25 7.45 -24.31 0.50
CA ALA A 25 8.60 -23.47 0.22
C ALA A 25 9.14 -22.97 1.57
N LEU A 26 10.39 -23.32 1.88
CA LEU A 26 11.00 -22.95 3.15
C LEU A 26 10.90 -21.43 3.31
N GLU A 27 10.40 -21.00 4.46
CA GLU A 27 10.37 -19.59 4.86
C GLU A 27 11.81 -19.06 4.80
N VAL A 28 12.11 -18.25 3.78
CA VAL A 28 13.42 -17.59 3.63
C VAL A 28 13.53 -16.57 4.76
N ARG A 29 14.55 -16.74 5.59
CA ARG A 29 14.80 -15.80 6.68
C ARG A 29 15.25 -14.45 6.12
N PRO A 30 14.90 -13.32 6.77
CA PRO A 30 15.27 -12.01 6.28
C PRO A 30 16.78 -11.84 6.07
N GLU A 31 17.62 -12.46 6.92
CA GLU A 31 19.08 -12.37 6.81
C GLU A 31 19.67 -13.16 5.64
N GLU A 32 18.89 -14.08 5.08
CA GLU A 32 19.27 -14.93 3.93
C GLU A 32 18.74 -14.37 2.60
N ALA A 33 17.81 -13.41 2.66
CA ALA A 33 17.22 -12.83 1.47
C ALA A 33 18.23 -11.93 0.72
N PRO A 34 18.20 -11.90 -0.62
CA PRO A 34 19.05 -11.01 -1.40
C PRO A 34 18.80 -9.54 -1.03
N HIS A 35 19.89 -8.78 -0.88
CA HIS A 35 19.85 -7.35 -0.59
C HIS A 35 19.94 -6.55 -1.89
N PHE A 36 19.05 -5.57 -2.04
CA PHE A 36 19.06 -4.63 -3.15
C PHE A 36 19.22 -3.21 -2.61
N SER A 37 20.40 -2.63 -2.81
CA SER A 37 20.51 -1.19 -2.75
C SER A 37 20.05 -0.59 -4.07
N VAL A 38 19.38 0.56 -4.01
CA VAL A 38 19.04 1.31 -5.23
C VAL A 38 20.30 1.75 -5.98
N SER A 39 21.42 1.91 -5.27
CA SER A 39 22.72 2.19 -5.88
C SER A 39 23.24 1.05 -6.78
N ASP A 40 22.77 -0.18 -6.57
CA ASP A 40 23.13 -1.36 -7.38
C ASP A 40 22.13 -1.61 -8.52
N MET A 41 21.00 -0.89 -8.54
CA MET A 41 19.96 -1.05 -9.56
C MET A 41 20.30 -0.23 -10.82
N GLU A 42 19.93 -0.77 -11.98
CA GLU A 42 20.08 -0.08 -13.26
C GLU A 42 19.06 1.08 -13.34
N LEU A 43 19.55 2.32 -13.31
CA LEU A 43 18.75 3.51 -13.62
C LEU A 43 18.36 3.50 -15.10
N SER A 44 17.09 3.31 -15.38
CA SER A 44 16.55 3.19 -16.75
C SER A 44 16.03 4.51 -17.32
N LEU A 45 15.63 5.44 -16.45
CA LEU A 45 15.03 6.73 -16.81
C LEU A 45 15.15 7.68 -15.61
N SER A 46 15.48 8.94 -15.89
CA SER A 46 15.43 10.06 -14.94
C SER A 46 14.92 11.28 -15.70
N PHE A 47 13.90 11.98 -15.20
CA PHE A 47 13.28 13.12 -15.89
C PHE A 47 12.63 14.11 -14.93
N GLY A 48 12.28 15.30 -15.42
CA GLY A 48 11.50 16.31 -14.69
C GLY A 48 12.24 17.61 -14.36
N ALA A 49 13.47 17.78 -14.86
CA ALA A 49 14.28 18.98 -14.71
C ALA A 49 14.46 19.73 -16.06
N ASP A 50 14.96 20.97 -15.98
CA ASP A 50 15.03 21.92 -17.11
C ASP A 50 15.94 21.46 -18.27
N GLU A 51 16.88 20.55 -17.99
CA GLU A 51 17.84 20.03 -18.98
C GLU A 51 17.17 19.28 -20.16
N GLU A 52 15.91 18.88 -20.00
CA GLU A 52 15.16 18.10 -20.98
C GLU A 52 14.33 18.94 -21.96
N MET A 53 14.44 20.28 -21.91
CA MET A 53 13.57 21.22 -22.65
C MET A 53 12.07 20.97 -22.38
N LEU A 54 11.73 20.52 -21.17
CA LEU A 54 10.34 20.41 -20.75
C LEU A 54 9.71 21.81 -20.73
N GLU A 55 8.45 21.89 -21.13
CA GLU A 55 7.68 23.11 -20.88
C GLU A 55 7.65 23.37 -19.37
N SER A 56 7.75 24.63 -18.96
CA SER A 56 7.95 25.00 -17.56
C SER A 56 6.87 24.47 -16.61
N GLU A 57 5.66 24.22 -17.12
CA GLU A 57 4.56 23.64 -16.34
C GLU A 57 4.73 22.14 -16.01
N PHE A 58 5.63 21.45 -16.71
CA PHE A 58 6.02 20.06 -16.48
C PHE A 58 7.34 19.91 -15.72
N LEU A 59 7.97 21.00 -15.28
CA LEU A 59 9.08 20.89 -14.33
C LEU A 59 8.55 20.38 -12.98
N ILE A 60 9.31 19.52 -12.32
CA ILE A 60 8.94 18.99 -11.01
C ILE A 60 9.56 19.87 -9.93
N ALA A 61 8.72 20.61 -9.20
CA ALA A 61 9.17 21.66 -8.29
C ALA A 61 9.07 21.28 -6.80
N THR A 62 7.92 20.74 -6.39
CA THR A 62 7.55 20.40 -5.01
C THR A 62 6.72 19.11 -4.97
N PRO A 63 7.24 18.00 -5.49
CA PRO A 63 6.47 16.79 -5.64
C PRO A 63 6.08 16.24 -4.25
N VAL A 64 4.81 15.90 -4.11
CA VAL A 64 4.25 15.36 -2.85
C VAL A 64 4.01 13.86 -2.97
N ASN A 65 3.59 13.40 -4.16
CA ASN A 65 3.23 12.01 -4.38
C ASN A 65 3.53 11.58 -5.82
N LEU A 66 3.77 10.28 -5.98
CA LEU A 66 4.09 9.60 -7.24
C LEU A 66 3.23 8.34 -7.36
N ASN A 67 2.71 8.06 -8.56
CA ASN A 67 1.99 6.83 -8.86
C ASN A 67 2.17 6.42 -10.34
N VAL A 68 1.87 5.16 -10.67
CA VAL A 68 2.05 4.58 -12.02
C VAL A 68 0.92 3.61 -12.33
N ASP A 69 0.32 3.70 -13.52
CA ASP A 69 -0.72 2.78 -13.98
C ASP A 69 -0.16 1.55 -14.73
N ASN A 70 -1.03 0.67 -15.23
CA ASN A 70 -0.59 -0.52 -15.96
C ASN A 70 -0.03 -0.21 -17.36
N GLU A 71 -0.35 0.95 -17.94
CA GLU A 71 0.21 1.38 -19.21
C GLU A 71 1.62 1.98 -19.05
N GLY A 72 2.05 2.18 -17.80
CA GLY A 72 3.32 2.81 -17.44
C GLY A 72 3.27 4.32 -17.49
N ASN A 73 2.08 4.93 -17.52
CA ASN A 73 1.94 6.38 -17.36
C ASN A 73 2.33 6.74 -15.93
N ILE A 74 3.08 7.83 -15.79
CA ILE A 74 3.66 8.29 -14.53
C ILE A 74 2.92 9.54 -14.08
N TYR A 75 2.39 9.53 -12.86
CA TYR A 75 1.59 10.60 -12.28
C TYR A 75 2.34 11.21 -11.13
N VAL A 76 2.57 12.52 -11.18
CA VAL A 76 3.24 13.27 -10.12
C VAL A 76 2.26 14.32 -9.60
N PHE A 77 1.95 14.26 -8.31
CA PHE A 77 1.21 15.33 -7.65
C PHE A 77 2.19 16.41 -7.22
N ASP A 78 2.19 17.54 -7.91
CA ASP A 78 3.15 18.63 -7.75
C ASP A 78 2.47 19.98 -7.93
N GLU A 79 2.80 20.95 -7.07
CA GLU A 79 2.23 22.31 -7.08
C GLU A 79 0.70 22.34 -7.17
N MET A 80 0.05 21.38 -6.49
CA MET A 80 -1.40 21.19 -6.56
C MET A 80 -1.89 20.98 -8.01
N LYS A 81 -1.17 20.16 -8.76
CA LYS A 81 -1.53 19.66 -10.08
C LYS A 81 -1.16 18.19 -10.14
N VAL A 82 -1.90 17.42 -10.93
CA VAL A 82 -1.46 16.09 -11.32
C VAL A 82 -0.78 16.21 -12.68
N LYS A 83 0.57 16.18 -12.69
CA LYS A 83 1.39 16.19 -13.91
C LYS A 83 1.54 14.75 -14.39
N VAL A 84 1.16 14.48 -15.64
CA VAL A 84 1.16 13.12 -16.21
C VAL A 84 2.18 13.02 -17.33
N TYR A 85 3.00 11.98 -17.25
CA TYR A 85 4.03 11.64 -18.21
C TYR A 85 3.77 10.24 -18.76
N ASP A 86 4.26 9.97 -19.97
CA ASP A 86 4.26 8.62 -20.52
C ASP A 86 5.36 7.76 -19.88
N ALA A 87 5.42 6.49 -20.28
CA ALA A 87 6.44 5.55 -19.79
C ALA A 87 7.88 5.92 -20.16
N ASN A 88 8.12 6.96 -20.97
CA ASN A 88 9.43 7.47 -21.31
C ASN A 88 9.72 8.84 -20.66
N GLY A 89 8.87 9.29 -19.72
CA GLY A 89 9.01 10.58 -19.05
C GLY A 89 8.56 11.76 -19.90
N LYS A 90 7.90 11.54 -21.04
CA LYS A 90 7.42 12.65 -21.89
C LYS A 90 6.09 13.20 -21.36
N PRO A 91 5.92 14.53 -21.31
CA PRO A 91 4.65 15.16 -20.95
C PRO A 91 3.45 14.62 -21.75
N LYS A 92 2.38 14.24 -21.05
CA LYS A 92 1.06 13.89 -21.64
C LYS A 92 0.00 14.95 -21.36
N GLY A 93 0.00 15.52 -20.16
CA GLY A 93 -1.00 16.50 -19.76
C GLY A 93 -1.00 16.78 -18.27
N ILE A 94 -1.85 17.72 -17.86
CA ILE A 94 -2.01 18.15 -16.48
C ILE A 94 -3.48 18.10 -16.12
N ALA A 95 -3.80 17.53 -14.95
CA ALA A 95 -5.13 17.57 -14.37
C ALA A 95 -5.18 18.45 -13.12
N GLY A 96 -6.25 19.24 -13.04
CA GLY A 96 -6.55 20.16 -11.95
C GLY A 96 -5.61 21.36 -11.85
N GLY A 97 -5.61 21.98 -10.68
CA GLY A 97 -4.83 23.19 -10.40
C GLY A 97 -5.21 23.79 -9.05
N PRO A 98 -4.46 24.80 -8.57
CA PRO A 98 -4.82 25.51 -7.35
C PRO A 98 -6.11 26.31 -7.53
N GLY A 99 -7.09 26.12 -6.65
CA GLY A 99 -8.35 26.87 -6.68
C GLY A 99 -9.49 26.19 -5.94
N GLN A 100 -10.72 26.69 -6.13
CA GLN A 100 -11.92 26.18 -5.45
C GLN A 100 -13.01 25.71 -6.43
N GLY A 101 -12.75 25.83 -7.73
CA GLY A 101 -13.66 25.42 -8.79
C GLY A 101 -13.73 23.91 -8.97
N PRO A 102 -14.62 23.45 -9.86
CA PRO A 102 -14.70 22.04 -10.24
C PRO A 102 -13.36 21.53 -10.77
N GLY A 103 -12.80 20.48 -10.15
CA GLY A 103 -11.48 19.96 -10.52
C GLY A 103 -10.30 20.78 -10.00
N GLU A 104 -10.48 21.70 -9.05
CA GLU A 104 -9.35 22.44 -8.45
C GLU A 104 -9.09 21.99 -7.01
N PHE A 105 -7.83 22.10 -6.57
CA PHE A 105 -7.40 21.70 -5.23
C PHE A 105 -7.21 22.93 -4.34
N GLN A 106 -7.49 22.80 -3.04
CA GLN A 106 -7.32 23.87 -2.06
C GLN A 106 -6.09 23.63 -1.17
N GLY A 107 -5.26 24.68 -1.02
CA GLY A 107 -3.89 24.59 -0.53
C GLY A 107 -3.76 24.87 0.96
N ALA A 108 -3.46 23.82 1.73
CA ALA A 108 -2.71 23.89 3.00
C ALA A 108 -2.36 22.49 3.54
N MET A 109 -3.23 21.49 3.35
CA MET A 109 -3.09 20.18 4.01
C MET A 109 -2.58 19.04 3.13
N LEU A 110 -2.40 19.26 1.83
CA LEU A 110 -2.00 18.20 0.89
C LEU A 110 -0.54 17.76 1.06
N HIS A 111 0.32 18.56 1.72
CA HIS A 111 1.76 18.27 1.85
C HIS A 111 2.12 17.10 2.80
N TYR A 112 1.17 16.58 3.59
CA TYR A 112 1.49 15.61 4.66
C TYR A 112 1.00 14.18 4.40
N TYR A 113 0.31 13.93 3.29
CA TYR A 113 -0.30 12.64 3.00
C TYR A 113 0.01 12.20 1.56
N ASN A 114 -0.37 10.98 1.20
CA ASN A 114 -0.43 10.52 -0.19
C ASN A 114 -1.81 10.93 -0.74
N PRO A 115 -1.99 12.16 -1.29
CA PRO A 115 -3.31 12.62 -1.67
C PRO A 115 -3.82 11.90 -2.92
N MET A 116 -2.94 11.33 -3.75
CA MET A 116 -3.31 10.83 -5.07
C MET A 116 -3.28 9.30 -5.12
N TYR A 117 -4.37 8.75 -5.62
CA TYR A 117 -4.54 7.34 -5.93
C TYR A 117 -4.76 7.21 -7.44
N VAL A 118 -4.00 6.32 -8.08
CA VAL A 118 -4.17 6.00 -9.50
C VAL A 118 -4.57 4.54 -9.60
N SER A 119 -5.63 4.26 -10.35
CA SER A 119 -6.04 2.89 -10.59
C SER A 119 -5.19 2.23 -11.70
N PRO A 120 -5.10 0.89 -11.74
CA PRO A 120 -4.54 0.12 -12.86
C PRO A 120 -4.95 0.59 -14.26
N VAL A 121 -6.15 1.18 -14.40
CA VAL A 121 -6.70 1.69 -15.68
C VAL A 121 -6.55 3.20 -15.85
N GLY A 122 -5.75 3.87 -15.02
CA GLY A 122 -5.33 5.26 -15.20
C GLY A 122 -6.30 6.33 -14.67
N TYR A 123 -7.38 5.94 -13.99
CA TYR A 123 -8.23 6.92 -13.31
C TYR A 123 -7.50 7.49 -12.09
N ILE A 124 -7.67 8.80 -11.87
CA ILE A 124 -7.01 9.51 -10.78
C ILE A 124 -8.07 9.92 -9.76
N ALA A 125 -7.83 9.62 -8.48
CA ALA A 125 -8.59 10.14 -7.36
C ALA A 125 -7.66 10.90 -6.42
N VAL A 126 -7.93 12.20 -6.23
CA VAL A 126 -7.16 13.05 -5.33
C VAL A 126 -8.00 13.36 -4.09
N ASP A 127 -7.54 12.91 -2.93
CA ASP A 127 -8.12 13.22 -1.63
C ASP A 127 -8.04 14.73 -1.36
N THR A 128 -9.17 15.29 -0.95
CA THR A 128 -9.25 16.67 -0.48
C THR A 128 -9.54 16.64 1.01
N PRO A 129 -8.49 16.69 1.86
CA PRO A 129 -8.64 16.59 3.30
C PRO A 129 -9.25 17.88 3.84
N TRP A 130 -10.56 18.06 3.69
CA TRP A 130 -11.34 18.91 4.56
C TRP A 130 -11.84 18.02 5.69
N LEU A 131 -11.40 18.35 6.92
CA LEU A 131 -11.39 17.60 8.20
C LEU A 131 -12.60 16.69 8.56
N ILE A 132 -13.65 16.63 7.76
CA ILE A 132 -14.90 15.93 8.06
C ILE A 132 -15.60 15.35 6.80
N ASN A 133 -15.15 15.65 5.58
CA ASN A 133 -15.97 15.42 4.37
C ASN A 133 -15.43 14.44 3.34
N ASN A 134 -14.34 13.71 3.62
CA ASN A 134 -13.74 12.62 2.80
C ASN A 134 -14.20 12.68 1.34
N ASN A 135 -13.67 13.64 0.59
CA ASN A 135 -14.11 13.91 -0.77
C ASN A 135 -12.93 13.72 -1.72
N TYR A 136 -13.14 12.96 -2.78
CA TYR A 136 -12.14 12.77 -3.82
C TYR A 136 -12.50 13.57 -5.06
N ILE A 137 -11.53 14.31 -5.61
CA ILE A 137 -11.62 14.88 -6.94
C ILE A 137 -11.17 13.81 -7.92
N VAL A 138 -12.07 13.41 -8.84
CA VAL A 138 -11.83 12.28 -9.75
C VAL A 138 -11.65 12.75 -11.18
N TYR A 139 -10.65 12.18 -11.86
CA TYR A 139 -10.38 12.38 -13.28
C TYR A 139 -10.36 11.05 -14.03
N SER A 140 -10.78 11.08 -15.29
CA SER A 140 -10.62 9.95 -16.22
C SER A 140 -9.15 9.82 -16.67
N PRO A 141 -8.78 8.71 -17.32
CA PRO A 141 -7.44 8.52 -17.89
C PRO A 141 -7.07 9.60 -18.93
N GLU A 142 -8.05 10.21 -19.59
CA GLU A 142 -7.89 11.35 -20.51
C GLU A 142 -7.86 12.71 -19.78
N LEU A 143 -7.69 12.70 -18.46
CA LEU A 143 -7.58 13.88 -17.60
C LEU A 143 -8.86 14.75 -17.55
N ARG A 144 -10.01 14.19 -17.96
CA ARG A 144 -11.31 14.87 -17.83
C ARG A 144 -11.79 14.78 -16.39
N PHE A 145 -12.11 15.94 -15.79
CA PHE A 145 -12.78 15.98 -14.48
C PHE A 145 -14.15 15.29 -14.55
N LEU A 146 -14.35 14.29 -13.70
CA LEU A 146 -15.59 13.51 -13.64
C LEU A 146 -16.54 13.99 -12.56
N GLY A 147 -15.99 14.53 -11.46
CA GLY A 147 -16.78 15.01 -10.35
C GLY A 147 -16.06 14.90 -9.02
N ASN A 148 -16.79 15.35 -8.00
CA ASN A 148 -16.44 15.13 -6.60
C ASN A 148 -17.11 13.84 -6.14
N PHE A 149 -16.31 12.89 -5.69
CA PHE A 149 -16.78 11.65 -5.13
C PHE A 149 -16.84 11.77 -3.60
N HIS A 150 -18.07 11.95 -3.10
CA HIS A 150 -18.34 12.03 -1.68
C HIS A 150 -18.49 10.66 -1.07
N VAL A 151 -17.64 10.39 -0.10
CA VAL A 151 -17.53 9.06 0.46
C VAL A 151 -18.45 8.84 1.67
N ASN A 152 -19.10 9.93 2.12
CA ASN A 152 -20.12 9.91 3.17
C ASN A 152 -21.33 9.01 2.85
N LYS A 153 -21.44 8.47 1.63
CA LYS A 153 -22.44 7.45 1.28
C LYS A 153 -22.25 6.14 2.04
N PHE A 154 -21.04 5.83 2.51
CA PHE A 154 -20.72 4.56 3.20
C PHE A 154 -20.67 4.69 4.73
N ILE A 155 -21.30 5.73 5.27
CA ILE A 155 -21.34 5.95 6.72
C ILE A 155 -22.32 4.96 7.35
N ILE A 156 -21.84 4.20 8.33
CA ILE A 156 -22.69 3.29 9.08
C ILE A 156 -23.54 4.11 10.05
N LYS A 157 -24.86 3.90 10.02
CA LYS A 157 -25.78 4.58 10.93
C LYS A 157 -25.34 4.38 12.39
N GLY A 158 -25.02 5.49 13.07
CA GLY A 158 -24.57 5.49 14.47
C GLY A 158 -23.07 5.70 14.68
N SER A 159 -22.27 5.78 13.61
CA SER A 159 -20.86 6.15 13.73
C SER A 159 -20.69 7.63 14.07
N THR A 160 -19.72 7.96 14.93
CA THR A 160 -19.41 9.36 15.31
C THR A 160 -18.46 10.04 14.34
N VAL A 161 -17.58 9.27 13.69
CA VAL A 161 -16.60 9.73 12.71
C VAL A 161 -16.50 8.70 11.58
N SER A 162 -16.43 9.17 10.34
CA SER A 162 -16.00 8.34 9.22
C SER A 162 -14.61 8.75 8.77
N THR A 163 -13.69 7.80 8.72
CA THR A 163 -12.42 7.97 8.03
C THR A 163 -12.44 7.12 6.78
N PHE A 164 -12.15 7.71 5.64
CA PHE A 164 -11.93 6.97 4.39
C PHE A 164 -10.48 7.07 4.04
N ASN A 165 -9.87 5.92 3.70
CA ASN A 165 -8.42 5.88 3.62
C ASN A 165 -7.90 5.49 2.24
N VAL A 166 -8.71 4.91 1.33
CA VAL A 166 -8.27 4.61 -0.06
C VAL A 166 -9.49 4.45 -0.96
N ILE A 167 -9.44 5.00 -2.18
CA ILE A 167 -10.36 4.68 -3.28
C ILE A 167 -9.56 4.28 -4.52
N SER A 168 -10.09 3.33 -5.30
CA SER A 168 -9.64 3.04 -6.66
C SER A 168 -10.83 3.11 -7.61
N VAL A 169 -10.72 3.94 -8.65
CA VAL A 169 -11.79 4.15 -9.63
C VAL A 169 -11.54 3.25 -10.84
N ILE A 170 -12.52 2.43 -11.19
CA ILE A 170 -12.45 1.47 -12.30
C ILE A 170 -13.11 2.07 -13.55
N SER A 171 -14.23 2.78 -13.37
CA SER A 171 -14.91 3.53 -14.43
C SER A 171 -15.70 4.69 -13.86
N ASP A 172 -16.32 5.50 -14.72
CA ASP A 172 -17.18 6.64 -14.32
C ASP A 172 -18.28 6.27 -13.31
N ASN A 173 -18.67 4.99 -13.22
CA ASN A 173 -19.72 4.51 -12.31
C ASN A 173 -19.30 3.29 -11.47
N GLU A 174 -18.01 2.96 -11.41
CA GLU A 174 -17.51 1.78 -10.70
C GLU A 174 -16.24 2.10 -9.92
N TYR A 175 -16.24 1.79 -8.62
CA TYR A 175 -15.11 2.06 -7.75
C TYR A 175 -15.05 1.06 -6.58
N ILE A 176 -13.84 0.91 -6.06
CA ILE A 176 -13.53 0.18 -4.83
C ILE A 176 -13.10 1.19 -3.79
N GLY A 177 -13.67 1.14 -2.59
CA GLY A 177 -13.31 2.03 -1.51
C GLY A 177 -13.29 1.32 -0.17
N MET A 178 -12.45 1.80 0.74
CA MET A 178 -12.43 1.32 2.13
C MET A 178 -13.01 2.35 3.08
N SER A 179 -14.15 2.03 3.68
CA SER A 179 -14.76 2.82 4.75
C SER A 179 -14.19 2.45 6.11
N GLY A 180 -14.04 3.43 6.98
CA GLY A 180 -13.79 3.26 8.40
C GLY A 180 -14.82 4.07 9.17
N ASN A 181 -15.50 3.43 10.11
CA ASN A 181 -16.51 4.05 10.95
C ASN A 181 -16.11 3.88 12.40
N VAL A 182 -16.09 4.97 13.15
CA VAL A 182 -15.76 4.96 14.56
C VAL A 182 -17.03 4.81 15.38
N ILE A 183 -17.05 3.79 16.23
CA ILE A 183 -18.07 3.56 17.23
C ILE A 183 -17.40 3.67 18.59
N THR A 184 -17.70 4.76 19.31
CA THR A 184 -17.18 5.03 20.65
C THR A 184 -18.21 4.62 21.69
N THR A 185 -17.82 3.79 22.64
CA THR A 185 -18.56 3.54 23.89
C THR A 185 -17.81 4.17 25.07
N GLU A 186 -18.38 4.10 26.28
CA GLU A 186 -17.70 4.58 27.49
C GLU A 186 -16.36 3.85 27.77
N GLU A 187 -16.21 2.62 27.28
CA GLU A 187 -15.07 1.74 27.60
C GLU A 187 -14.05 1.62 26.47
N LYS A 188 -14.48 1.74 25.21
CA LYS A 188 -13.62 1.46 24.04
C LYS A 188 -14.03 2.21 22.78
N GLU A 189 -13.08 2.34 21.87
CA GLU A 189 -13.30 2.84 20.52
C GLU A 189 -13.08 1.71 19.51
N THR A 190 -14.14 1.35 18.76
CA THR A 190 -14.09 0.33 17.71
C THR A 190 -14.16 1.01 16.34
N PHE A 191 -13.22 0.67 15.47
CA PHE A 191 -13.19 1.00 14.05
C PHE A 191 -13.83 -0.12 13.27
N HIS A 192 -15.06 0.10 12.81
CA HIS A 192 -15.67 -0.78 11.84
C HIS A 192 -15.17 -0.41 10.45
N LYS A 193 -14.28 -1.22 9.88
CA LYS A 193 -13.77 -1.01 8.53
C LYS A 193 -14.45 -1.94 7.54
N GLN A 194 -14.78 -1.43 6.35
CA GLN A 194 -15.35 -2.22 5.27
C GLN A 194 -14.65 -1.91 3.96
N LEU A 195 -14.45 -2.93 3.15
CA LEU A 195 -14.04 -2.79 1.75
C LEU A 195 -15.29 -2.99 0.90
N ILE A 196 -15.62 -2.00 0.08
CA ILE A 196 -16.87 -1.91 -0.63
C ILE A 196 -16.58 -1.78 -2.11
N HIS A 197 -17.28 -2.58 -2.90
CA HIS A 197 -17.39 -2.42 -4.35
C HIS A 197 -18.70 -1.72 -4.66
N TYR A 198 -18.63 -0.57 -5.31
CA TYR A 198 -19.79 0.13 -5.80
C TYR A 198 -19.82 0.10 -7.32
N LYS A 199 -20.98 -0.21 -7.89
CA LYS A 199 -21.17 -0.28 -9.33
C LYS A 199 -22.58 0.16 -9.70
N TYR A 200 -22.70 1.23 -10.49
CA TYR A 200 -23.99 1.77 -10.97
C TYR A 200 -25.04 2.09 -9.87
N GLY A 201 -24.62 2.39 -8.65
CA GLY A 201 -25.54 2.61 -7.53
C GLY A 201 -25.66 1.43 -6.58
N ASP A 202 -25.27 0.24 -7.02
CA ASP A 202 -25.30 -0.97 -6.21
C ASP A 202 -24.03 -1.08 -5.37
N GLU A 203 -24.21 -1.44 -4.09
CA GLU A 203 -23.14 -1.61 -3.11
C GLU A 203 -22.97 -3.07 -2.73
N THR A 204 -21.75 -3.57 -2.82
CA THR A 204 -21.36 -4.92 -2.38
C THR A 204 -20.25 -4.81 -1.35
N VAL A 205 -20.51 -5.28 -0.13
CA VAL A 205 -19.48 -5.38 0.92
C VAL A 205 -18.58 -6.57 0.59
N ILE A 206 -17.32 -6.28 0.24
CA ILE A 206 -16.30 -7.29 -0.03
C ILE A 206 -15.85 -7.90 1.30
N ALA A 207 -15.45 -7.08 2.26
CA ALA A 207 -15.01 -7.53 3.58
C ALA A 207 -15.34 -6.49 4.65
N ALA A 208 -15.48 -6.93 5.90
CA ALA A 208 -15.77 -6.06 7.03
C ALA A 208 -15.07 -6.60 8.29
N TYR A 209 -14.46 -5.69 9.06
CA TYR A 209 -13.70 -6.01 10.26
C TYR A 209 -14.00 -4.99 11.37
N ASP A 210 -14.07 -5.46 12.62
CA ASP A 210 -14.26 -4.62 13.81
C ASP A 210 -12.93 -4.46 14.57
N GLU A 211 -12.16 -3.44 14.22
CA GLU A 211 -10.84 -3.19 14.83
C GLU A 211 -10.97 -2.41 16.14
N MET A 212 -10.37 -2.86 17.24
CA MET A 212 -10.24 -2.07 18.47
C MET A 212 -9.14 -1.01 18.33
N LYS A 213 -9.48 0.18 17.84
CA LYS A 213 -8.52 1.28 17.66
C LYS A 213 -7.82 1.68 18.95
N GLY A 214 -8.51 1.58 20.07
CA GLY A 214 -7.94 1.94 21.35
C GLY A 214 -8.88 1.69 22.51
N VAL A 215 -8.33 1.80 23.71
CA VAL A 215 -9.10 1.85 24.94
C VAL A 215 -9.12 3.26 25.48
N VAL A 216 -10.22 3.64 26.12
CA VAL A 216 -10.32 4.94 26.79
C VAL A 216 -9.83 4.78 28.23
N VAL A 217 -8.82 5.56 28.63
CA VAL A 217 -8.24 5.57 29.97
C VAL A 217 -8.31 7.00 30.50
N ASP A 218 -9.04 7.21 31.59
CA ASP A 218 -9.24 8.53 32.20
C ASP A 218 -9.75 9.60 31.20
N GLY A 219 -10.52 9.17 30.17
CA GLY A 219 -11.06 10.04 29.13
C GLY A 219 -10.14 10.25 27.92
N GLU A 220 -8.93 9.68 27.92
CA GLU A 220 -7.99 9.72 26.79
C GLU A 220 -7.95 8.40 26.04
N MET A 221 -7.88 8.45 24.70
CA MET A 221 -7.80 7.27 23.85
C MET A 221 -6.34 6.78 23.76
N VAL A 222 -6.13 5.50 24.11
CA VAL A 222 -4.86 4.79 23.97
C VAL A 222 -4.87 4.02 22.66
N PRO A 223 -4.19 4.48 21.58
CA PRO A 223 -4.20 3.78 20.31
C PRO A 223 -3.51 2.42 20.43
N LEU A 224 -4.14 1.41 19.85
CA LEU A 224 -3.62 0.06 19.70
C LEU A 224 -3.26 -0.14 18.24
N ARG A 225 -2.00 -0.52 17.97
CA ARG A 225 -1.59 -0.99 16.66
C ARG A 225 -1.76 -2.51 16.59
N HIS A 226 -2.99 -3.01 16.58
CA HIS A 226 -3.25 -4.46 16.56
C HIS A 226 -3.51 -4.99 15.14
N GLY A 227 -2.64 -4.60 14.20
CA GLY A 227 -2.84 -4.85 12.79
C GLY A 227 -3.73 -3.81 12.10
N LEU A 228 -3.80 -3.89 10.78
CA LEU A 228 -4.40 -2.88 9.91
C LEU A 228 -5.13 -3.58 8.77
N PHE A 229 -6.31 -3.11 8.40
CA PHE A 229 -6.90 -3.54 7.14
C PHE A 229 -6.14 -2.97 5.93
N ARG A 230 -5.55 -3.86 5.13
CA ARG A 230 -4.79 -3.54 3.91
C ARG A 230 -5.47 -4.12 2.69
N TRP A 231 -5.48 -3.37 1.60
CA TRP A 231 -5.95 -3.84 0.31
C TRP A 231 -5.23 -3.13 -0.83
N TYR A 232 -5.23 -3.74 -2.01
CA TYR A 232 -4.67 -3.18 -3.25
C TYR A 232 -5.35 -3.85 -4.46
N MET A 233 -5.16 -3.30 -5.66
CA MET A 233 -5.75 -3.84 -6.89
C MET A 233 -4.67 -4.34 -7.85
N LEU A 234 -4.85 -5.59 -8.31
CA LEU A 234 -4.03 -6.25 -9.31
C LEU A 234 -4.24 -5.65 -10.70
N ASP A 235 -3.35 -5.97 -11.63
CA ASP A 235 -3.41 -5.42 -12.99
C ASP A 235 -4.67 -5.84 -13.75
N ASP A 236 -5.23 -7.01 -13.43
CA ASP A 236 -6.47 -7.52 -14.03
C ASP A 236 -7.76 -7.06 -13.32
N LEU A 237 -7.62 -6.10 -12.39
CA LEU A 237 -8.66 -5.50 -11.56
C LEU A 237 -9.19 -6.38 -10.43
N ARG A 238 -8.62 -7.55 -10.18
CA ARG A 238 -8.89 -8.29 -8.95
C ARG A 238 -8.34 -7.53 -7.74
N ILE A 239 -9.01 -7.69 -6.61
CA ILE A 239 -8.69 -7.00 -5.38
C ILE A 239 -8.02 -7.98 -4.44
N VAL A 240 -6.85 -7.61 -3.91
CA VAL A 240 -6.17 -8.35 -2.85
C VAL A 240 -6.36 -7.62 -1.54
N TYR A 241 -6.67 -8.34 -0.47
CA TYR A 241 -6.85 -7.73 0.84
C TYR A 241 -6.53 -8.68 1.98
N THR A 242 -6.19 -8.10 3.13
CA THR A 242 -5.98 -8.81 4.38
C THR A 242 -6.11 -7.84 5.56
N HIS A 243 -6.75 -8.28 6.63
CA HIS A 243 -6.63 -7.64 7.92
C HIS A 243 -5.47 -8.27 8.67
N THR A 244 -4.41 -7.50 8.91
CA THR A 244 -3.10 -8.07 9.25
C THR A 244 -3.01 -8.79 10.60
N TYR A 245 -4.01 -8.65 11.46
CA TYR A 245 -4.18 -9.45 12.67
C TYR A 245 -5.33 -10.48 12.59
N MET A 246 -6.55 -10.06 12.24
CA MET A 246 -7.73 -10.95 12.19
C MET A 246 -7.66 -12.05 11.13
N ASP A 247 -6.89 -11.85 10.05
CA ASP A 247 -6.66 -12.87 9.03
C ASP A 247 -5.40 -13.71 9.32
N ALA A 248 -4.86 -13.65 10.54
CA ALA A 248 -3.72 -14.45 10.98
C ALA A 248 -4.13 -15.47 12.06
N VAL A 249 -3.53 -16.66 11.98
CA VAL A 249 -3.63 -17.73 12.96
C VAL A 249 -2.28 -17.93 13.62
N TYR A 250 -2.26 -17.88 14.96
CA TYR A 250 -1.05 -17.93 15.77
C TYR A 250 -0.99 -19.25 16.57
N SER A 251 -0.39 -20.28 15.97
CA SER A 251 -0.31 -21.66 16.49
C SER A 251 1.13 -22.19 16.59
N GLY A 252 2.12 -21.30 16.76
CA GLY A 252 3.53 -21.69 16.81
C GLY A 252 4.06 -22.01 15.41
N ALA A 253 4.54 -23.24 15.19
CA ALA A 253 5.07 -23.67 13.89
C ALA A 253 3.99 -23.78 12.79
N ASP A 254 2.72 -23.94 13.17
CA ASP A 254 1.60 -24.04 12.23
C ASP A 254 0.92 -22.67 11.97
N SER A 255 1.59 -21.56 12.30
CA SER A 255 1.00 -20.23 12.14
C SER A 255 0.99 -19.81 10.67
N TYR A 256 -0.07 -19.12 10.27
CA TYR A 256 -0.23 -18.62 8.90
C TYR A 256 -1.06 -17.33 8.87
N TYR A 257 -0.88 -16.53 7.82
CA TYR A 257 -1.78 -15.41 7.52
C TYR A 257 -2.48 -15.63 6.18
N THR A 258 -3.67 -15.03 6.04
CA THR A 258 -4.51 -15.19 4.86
C THR A 258 -4.51 -13.93 4.01
N ILE A 259 -4.23 -14.09 2.72
CA ILE A 259 -4.50 -13.07 1.69
C ILE A 259 -5.74 -13.48 0.95
N HIS A 260 -6.74 -12.62 0.94
CA HIS A 260 -7.98 -12.81 0.20
C HIS A 260 -7.88 -12.16 -1.18
N ILE A 261 -8.54 -12.77 -2.16
CA ILE A 261 -8.64 -12.27 -3.53
C ILE A 261 -10.13 -12.19 -3.88
N TYR A 262 -10.57 -11.06 -4.44
CA TYR A 262 -11.93 -10.87 -4.91
C TYR A 262 -11.94 -10.37 -6.35
N ASP A 263 -12.73 -11.00 -7.21
CA ASP A 263 -12.96 -10.55 -8.58
C ASP A 263 -14.24 -9.71 -8.66
N PRO A 264 -14.16 -8.39 -8.89
CA PRO A 264 -15.34 -7.53 -8.98
C PRO A 264 -16.23 -7.81 -10.21
N LYS A 265 -15.74 -8.54 -11.22
CA LYS A 265 -16.53 -8.87 -12.42
C LYS A 265 -17.44 -10.07 -12.18
N THR A 266 -16.95 -11.08 -11.47
CA THR A 266 -17.64 -12.36 -11.26
C THR A 266 -18.23 -12.50 -9.85
N GLY A 267 -17.73 -11.72 -8.89
CA GLY A 267 -18.01 -11.87 -7.46
C GLY A 267 -17.30 -13.06 -6.82
N GLU A 268 -16.43 -13.76 -7.56
CA GLU A 268 -15.66 -14.89 -7.06
C GLU A 268 -14.66 -14.46 -5.98
N ARG A 269 -14.44 -15.37 -5.03
CA ARG A 269 -13.57 -15.18 -3.87
C ARG A 269 -12.59 -16.33 -3.80
N ASP A 270 -11.34 -16.01 -3.54
CA ASP A 270 -10.26 -16.97 -3.32
C ASP A 270 -9.41 -16.53 -2.14
N LYS A 271 -8.57 -17.42 -1.63
CA LYS A 271 -7.61 -17.11 -0.57
C LYS A 271 -6.31 -17.89 -0.72
N ILE A 272 -5.25 -17.31 -0.15
CA ILE A 272 -3.93 -17.90 -0.05
C ILE A 272 -3.52 -17.85 1.42
N GLU A 273 -3.13 -18.99 1.98
CA GLU A 273 -2.62 -19.10 3.36
C GLU A 273 -1.10 -19.19 3.29
N ILE A 274 -0.42 -18.26 3.94
CA ILE A 274 1.04 -18.14 3.92
C ILE A 274 1.55 -18.47 5.33
N PRO A 275 2.35 -19.54 5.48
CA PRO A 275 2.95 -19.86 6.76
C PRO A 275 3.93 -18.75 7.17
N PHE A 276 4.02 -18.49 8.47
CA PHE A 276 5.01 -17.58 9.03
C PHE A 276 5.41 -17.99 10.45
N THR A 277 6.56 -17.52 10.90
CA THR A 277 6.98 -17.65 12.30
C THR A 277 6.52 -16.44 13.12
N PRO A 278 5.63 -16.59 14.13
CA PRO A 278 5.20 -15.45 14.94
C PRO A 278 6.30 -14.89 15.82
N GLU A 279 6.38 -13.56 15.86
CA GLU A 279 7.26 -12.83 16.76
C GLU A 279 6.46 -12.25 17.92
N GLU A 280 6.92 -12.48 19.15
CA GLU A 280 6.28 -11.91 20.33
C GLU A 280 6.50 -10.40 20.39
N ILE A 281 5.44 -9.65 20.73
CA ILE A 281 5.51 -8.20 20.90
C ILE A 281 6.48 -7.88 22.04
N LEU A 282 7.47 -7.03 21.76
CA LEU A 282 8.35 -6.50 22.79
C LEU A 282 7.62 -5.45 23.62
N ILE A 283 7.19 -5.85 24.82
CA ILE A 283 6.50 -4.95 25.76
C ILE A 283 7.55 -4.28 26.64
N GLU A 284 7.89 -3.05 26.28
CA GLU A 284 8.81 -2.23 27.06
C GLU A 284 8.16 -1.69 28.34
N ASP A 285 8.94 -1.68 29.43
CA ASP A 285 8.57 -0.99 30.67
C ASP A 285 8.54 0.52 30.43
N TYR A 286 7.49 1.19 30.91
CA TYR A 286 7.35 2.64 30.79
C TYR A 286 8.50 3.38 31.47
N ASP A 287 8.96 2.89 32.63
CA ASP A 287 10.06 3.52 33.33
C ASP A 287 11.35 3.46 32.50
N ALA A 288 11.59 2.37 31.77
CA ALA A 288 12.70 2.26 30.83
C ALA A 288 12.56 3.21 29.63
N VAL A 289 11.34 3.43 29.12
CA VAL A 289 11.06 4.42 28.05
C VAL A 289 11.36 5.84 28.54
N LEU A 290 10.95 6.17 29.77
CA LEU A 290 11.25 7.46 30.38
C LEU A 290 12.76 7.65 30.56
N GLU A 291 13.47 6.65 31.11
CA GLU A 291 14.92 6.68 31.37
C GLU A 291 15.80 6.90 30.14
N ARG A 292 15.31 6.63 28.93
CA ARG A 292 16.01 6.95 27.67
C ARG A 292 15.51 8.21 26.94
N THR A 293 14.36 8.76 27.34
CA THR A 293 13.82 10.00 26.74
C THR A 293 14.65 11.21 27.18
N PRO A 294 15.16 12.08 26.30
CA PRO A 294 15.96 13.25 26.70
C PRO A 294 15.20 14.23 27.62
N GLU A 295 15.89 14.86 28.57
CA GLU A 295 15.33 15.77 29.60
C GLU A 295 14.34 16.86 29.11
N PRO A 296 14.53 17.57 27.98
CA PRO A 296 13.53 18.55 27.54
C PRO A 296 12.23 17.91 27.02
N GLN A 297 12.23 16.61 26.71
CA GLN A 297 11.03 15.85 26.32
C GLN A 297 10.37 15.14 27.51
N ARG A 298 11.07 15.01 28.65
CA ARG A 298 10.53 14.42 29.88
C ARG A 298 9.65 15.38 30.66
N GLU A 299 10.04 16.66 30.71
CA GLU A 299 9.24 17.72 31.34
C GLU A 299 7.84 17.76 30.68
N GLY A 300 6.82 17.36 31.44
CA GLY A 300 5.43 17.27 30.98
C GLY A 300 4.96 15.89 30.50
N ARG A 301 5.86 14.90 30.34
CA ARG A 301 5.50 13.50 29.98
C ARG A 301 5.40 12.56 31.18
N ASP A 302 6.12 12.81 32.28
CA ASP A 302 5.96 12.02 33.50
C ASP A 302 4.73 12.47 34.30
N THR A 303 3.55 12.22 33.72
CA THR A 303 2.27 12.44 34.38
C THR A 303 1.67 11.10 34.79
N ARG A 304 0.85 11.11 35.84
CA ARG A 304 0.05 9.95 36.23
C ARG A 304 -0.78 9.40 35.06
N ALA A 305 -1.28 10.28 34.19
CA ALA A 305 -2.04 9.92 32.99
C ALA A 305 -1.19 9.11 31.99
N MET A 306 0.04 9.56 31.69
CA MET A 306 0.93 8.81 30.79
C MET A 306 1.36 7.46 31.37
N ARG A 307 1.62 7.38 32.69
CA ARG A 307 1.91 6.09 33.35
C ARG A 307 0.71 5.15 33.27
N ASN A 308 -0.51 5.65 33.50
CA ASN A 308 -1.75 4.88 33.34
C ASN A 308 -1.94 4.41 31.89
N TYR A 309 -1.71 5.31 30.92
CA TYR A 309 -1.72 5.02 29.47
C TYR A 309 -0.79 3.84 29.14
N HIS A 310 0.47 3.90 29.57
CA HIS A 310 1.45 2.87 29.23
C HIS A 310 1.16 1.54 29.91
N ASN A 311 0.74 1.56 31.18
CA ASN A 311 0.32 0.35 31.88
C ASN A 311 -0.85 -0.31 31.16
N LYS A 312 -1.86 0.46 30.75
CA LYS A 312 -3.02 -0.08 30.05
C LYS A 312 -2.68 -0.58 28.65
N ARG A 313 -1.88 0.17 27.89
CA ARG A 313 -1.32 -0.27 26.61
C ARG A 313 -0.63 -1.61 26.78
N ASN A 314 0.25 -1.74 27.78
CA ASN A 314 1.01 -2.96 28.04
C ASN A 314 0.11 -4.13 28.47
N GLU A 315 -0.95 -3.90 29.26
CA GLU A 315 -1.96 -4.93 29.55
C GLU A 315 -2.62 -5.49 28.29
N ILE A 316 -2.88 -4.62 27.31
CA ILE A 316 -3.54 -5.02 26.06
C ILE A 316 -2.55 -5.70 25.12
N LEU A 317 -1.32 -5.19 24.99
CA LEU A 317 -0.28 -5.85 24.20
C LEU A 317 0.02 -7.26 24.71
N LYS A 318 -0.06 -7.48 26.04
CA LYS A 318 0.05 -8.83 26.64
C LYS A 318 -1.05 -9.79 26.16
N GLN A 319 -2.21 -9.28 25.75
CA GLN A 319 -3.32 -10.09 25.22
C GLN A 319 -3.15 -10.41 23.73
N ILE A 320 -2.55 -9.49 22.96
CA ILE A 320 -2.30 -9.66 21.52
C ILE A 320 -1.14 -10.64 21.29
N LYS A 321 -0.16 -10.64 22.20
CA LYS A 321 1.01 -11.53 22.26
C LYS A 321 1.99 -11.41 21.09
N TYR A 322 1.54 -11.37 19.84
CA TYR A 322 2.38 -11.42 18.64
C TYR A 322 2.21 -10.20 17.74
N GLU A 323 3.28 -9.82 17.05
CA GLU A 323 3.23 -8.77 16.03
C GLU A 323 2.41 -9.23 14.79
N PRO A 324 1.83 -8.30 14.03
CA PRO A 324 1.14 -8.64 12.79
C PRO A 324 2.14 -9.08 11.70
N PRO A 325 1.91 -10.22 11.00
CA PRO A 325 2.81 -10.73 9.96
C PRO A 325 2.85 -9.90 8.67
N VAL A 326 1.89 -9.01 8.48
CA VAL A 326 1.77 -8.16 7.29
C VAL A 326 1.65 -6.72 7.76
N TYR A 327 2.45 -5.81 7.20
CA TYR A 327 2.35 -4.39 7.52
C TYR A 327 1.77 -3.57 6.37
N TRP A 328 2.19 -3.88 5.14
CA TRP A 328 1.64 -3.31 3.91
C TRP A 328 1.55 -4.37 2.81
N ILE A 329 0.65 -4.11 1.87
CA ILE A 329 0.56 -4.87 0.62
C ILE A 329 0.68 -3.90 -0.55
N LYS A 330 1.39 -4.33 -1.60
CA LYS A 330 1.43 -3.68 -2.92
C LYS A 330 1.27 -4.77 -3.98
N THR A 331 1.04 -4.38 -5.23
CA THR A 331 0.98 -5.36 -6.33
C THR A 331 1.75 -4.89 -7.56
N ASP A 332 2.27 -5.86 -8.30
CA ASP A 332 2.85 -5.67 -9.62
C ASP A 332 2.44 -6.82 -10.54
N GLY A 333 1.56 -6.56 -11.51
CA GLY A 333 0.97 -7.62 -12.31
C GLY A 333 0.07 -8.52 -11.46
N ILE A 334 0.45 -9.80 -11.44
CA ILE A 334 -0.18 -10.85 -10.64
C ILE A 334 0.55 -11.10 -9.31
N HIS A 335 1.60 -10.34 -9.01
CA HIS A 335 2.37 -10.53 -7.79
C HIS A 335 1.86 -9.62 -6.68
N VAL A 336 1.79 -10.16 -5.46
CA VAL A 336 1.54 -9.39 -4.24
C VAL A 336 2.85 -9.26 -3.49
N LEU A 337 3.23 -8.02 -3.19
CA LEU A 337 4.42 -7.70 -2.42
C LEU A 337 3.96 -7.38 -0.99
N ILE A 338 4.39 -8.21 -0.05
CA ILE A 338 4.10 -8.10 1.37
C ILE A 338 5.32 -7.48 2.05
N TRP A 339 5.13 -6.31 2.64
CA TRP A 339 6.15 -5.72 3.52
C TRP A 339 5.86 -6.15 4.96
N ASN A 340 6.86 -6.75 5.61
CA ASN A 340 6.82 -7.09 7.03
C ASN A 340 7.86 -6.24 7.78
N GLU A 341 7.39 -5.24 8.54
CA GLU A 341 8.25 -4.29 9.26
C GLU A 341 9.07 -4.96 10.37
N ASN A 342 8.57 -6.04 10.98
CA ASN A 342 9.25 -6.71 12.09
C ASN A 342 10.46 -7.52 11.62
N LEU A 343 10.39 -7.98 10.38
CA LEU A 343 11.47 -8.71 9.70
C LEU A 343 12.51 -7.78 9.06
N ASN A 344 12.41 -6.46 9.28
CA ASN A 344 13.38 -5.52 8.75
C ASN A 344 14.75 -5.74 9.41
N VAL A 345 15.76 -6.01 8.59
CA VAL A 345 17.16 -5.97 9.00
C VAL A 345 17.67 -4.57 8.70
N GLU A 346 17.56 -3.65 9.67
CA GLU A 346 18.03 -2.26 9.51
C GLU A 346 19.42 -2.20 8.83
N PRO A 347 19.59 -1.41 7.75
CA PRO A 347 18.71 -0.35 7.24
C PRO A 347 17.72 -0.78 6.14
N TYR A 348 17.35 -2.06 6.07
CA TYR A 348 16.56 -2.62 4.96
C TYR A 348 15.13 -2.98 5.36
N SER A 349 14.21 -2.80 4.41
CA SER A 349 12.84 -3.31 4.44
C SER A 349 12.74 -4.67 3.79
N PHE A 350 12.13 -5.64 4.49
CA PHE A 350 11.96 -7.00 3.98
C PHE A 350 10.63 -7.19 3.24
N TYR A 351 10.70 -7.69 2.01
CA TYR A 351 9.54 -7.98 1.18
C TYR A 351 9.45 -9.47 0.84
N GLN A 352 8.25 -10.03 0.93
CA GLN A 352 7.88 -11.32 0.34
C GLN A 352 7.07 -11.07 -0.93
N VAL A 353 7.32 -11.85 -1.97
CA VAL A 353 6.59 -11.79 -3.24
C VAL A 353 5.80 -13.06 -3.43
N ILE A 354 4.48 -12.90 -3.54
CA ILE A 354 3.53 -13.99 -3.70
C ILE A 354 2.98 -13.95 -5.12
N ASP A 355 3.12 -15.06 -5.85
CA ASP A 355 2.45 -15.25 -7.13
C ASP A 355 1.05 -15.81 -6.85
N ILE A 356 0.02 -15.01 -7.14
CA ILE A 356 -1.37 -15.41 -6.87
C ILE A 356 -1.85 -16.59 -7.72
N SER A 357 -1.25 -16.79 -8.91
CA SER A 357 -1.60 -17.91 -9.79
C SER A 357 -1.05 -19.23 -9.26
N GLN A 358 0.12 -19.17 -8.64
CA GLN A 358 0.78 -20.32 -8.01
C GLN A 358 0.42 -20.50 -6.54
N LYS A 359 -0.23 -19.50 -5.93
CA LYS A 359 -0.63 -19.46 -4.52
C LYS A 359 0.51 -19.72 -3.54
N LYS A 360 1.70 -19.20 -3.83
CA LYS A 360 2.90 -19.39 -2.99
C LYS A 360 3.83 -18.20 -3.05
N ILE A 361 4.70 -18.11 -2.06
CA ILE A 361 5.86 -17.22 -2.11
C ILE A 361 6.79 -17.70 -3.23
N VAL A 362 7.13 -16.80 -4.14
CA VAL A 362 8.05 -17.06 -5.26
C VAL A 362 9.39 -16.37 -5.08
N SER A 363 9.48 -15.36 -4.21
CA SER A 363 10.72 -14.66 -3.89
C SER A 363 10.59 -13.93 -2.56
N SER A 364 11.74 -13.62 -1.95
CA SER A 364 11.86 -12.63 -0.86
C SER A 364 13.08 -11.77 -1.10
N PHE A 365 13.09 -10.52 -0.63
CA PHE A 365 14.24 -9.63 -0.78
C PHE A 365 14.24 -8.49 0.24
N ASN A 366 15.42 -7.91 0.47
CA ASN A 366 15.63 -6.70 1.27
C ASN A 366 15.88 -5.49 0.36
N ILE A 367 15.27 -4.35 0.67
CA ILE A 367 15.50 -3.07 -0.04
C ILE A 367 15.77 -1.93 0.95
N ASP A 368 16.64 -0.98 0.60
CA ASP A 368 16.93 0.20 1.43
C ASP A 368 15.66 0.88 1.97
N TYR A 369 15.57 1.11 3.29
CA TYR A 369 14.36 1.62 3.97
C TYR A 369 13.82 2.94 3.39
N GLY A 370 14.71 3.81 2.90
CA GLY A 370 14.35 5.07 2.25
C GLY A 370 13.47 4.90 1.00
N TYR A 371 13.41 3.69 0.43
CA TYR A 371 12.62 3.35 -0.74
C TYR A 371 11.39 2.49 -0.42
N ALA A 372 11.10 2.18 0.84
CA ALA A 372 9.88 1.45 1.22
C ALA A 372 8.59 2.17 0.72
N THR A 373 8.64 3.49 0.58
CA THR A 373 7.56 4.32 0.05
C THR A 373 7.54 4.43 -1.48
N SER A 374 8.55 3.89 -2.17
CA SER A 374 8.63 3.92 -3.64
C SER A 374 7.51 3.10 -4.29
N ILE A 375 7.17 3.45 -5.52
CA ILE A 375 6.16 2.73 -6.30
C ILE A 375 6.85 1.58 -7.02
N MET A 376 6.36 0.35 -6.83
CA MET A 376 6.81 -0.83 -7.57
C MET A 376 5.73 -1.19 -8.58
N LYS A 377 6.04 -1.07 -9.87
CA LYS A 377 5.05 -1.26 -10.93
C LYS A 377 5.71 -1.60 -12.26
N ASN A 378 5.11 -2.51 -13.00
CA ASN A 378 5.53 -2.97 -14.33
C ASN A 378 7.00 -3.46 -14.35
N GLY A 379 7.49 -4.08 -13.28
CA GLY A 379 8.90 -4.50 -13.16
C GLY A 379 9.90 -3.36 -12.95
N TYR A 380 9.45 -2.22 -12.40
CA TYR A 380 10.29 -1.09 -12.07
C TYR A 380 10.02 -0.57 -10.67
N ILE A 381 11.03 0.06 -10.07
CA ILE A 381 10.89 0.90 -8.89
C ILE A 381 10.96 2.36 -9.33
N TYR A 382 9.97 3.16 -8.93
CA TYR A 382 9.91 4.59 -9.18
C TYR A 382 10.08 5.35 -7.88
N SER A 383 10.94 6.37 -7.89
CA SER A 383 11.19 7.24 -6.74
C SER A 383 11.28 8.70 -7.17
N ILE A 384 11.02 9.60 -6.23
CA ILE A 384 11.34 11.02 -6.36
C ILE A 384 12.72 11.23 -5.76
N GLY A 385 13.63 11.79 -6.54
CA GLY A 385 14.98 12.16 -6.12
C GLY A 385 15.28 13.62 -6.42
N LYS A 386 16.55 13.98 -6.29
CA LYS A 386 17.10 15.24 -6.82
C LYS A 386 18.27 14.93 -7.73
N ASN A 387 18.44 15.73 -8.79
CA ASN A 387 19.64 15.69 -9.62
C ASN A 387 20.80 16.47 -8.97
N ASP A 388 21.95 16.56 -9.65
CA ASP A 388 23.17 17.21 -9.15
C ASP A 388 22.99 18.72 -8.88
N ASP A 389 22.05 19.36 -9.57
CA ASP A 389 21.69 20.77 -9.37
C ASP A 389 20.63 20.99 -8.28
N GLY A 390 20.14 19.90 -7.68
CA GLY A 390 19.16 19.95 -6.60
C GLY A 390 17.69 20.10 -7.04
N PHE A 391 17.41 20.01 -8.35
CA PHE A 391 16.05 19.94 -8.88
C PHE A 391 15.45 18.57 -8.64
N TYR A 392 14.14 18.51 -8.40
CA TYR A 392 13.47 17.23 -8.25
C TYR A 392 13.35 16.52 -9.60
N VAL A 393 13.53 15.19 -9.56
CA VAL A 393 13.38 14.31 -10.71
C VAL A 393 12.65 13.04 -10.30
N VAL A 394 11.98 12.40 -11.25
CA VAL A 394 11.50 11.03 -11.09
C VAL A 394 12.55 10.08 -11.64
N ASN A 395 13.01 9.15 -10.81
CA ASN A 395 13.92 8.10 -11.20
C ASN A 395 13.15 6.78 -11.35
N ARG A 396 13.47 6.03 -12.40
CA ARG A 396 12.94 4.67 -12.62
C ARG A 396 14.09 3.66 -12.72
N TYR A 397 14.10 2.70 -11.83
CA TYR A 397 15.09 1.64 -11.75
C TYR A 397 14.51 0.32 -12.25
N VAL A 398 15.29 -0.44 -13.01
CA VAL A 398 14.91 -1.80 -13.41
C VAL A 398 14.82 -2.67 -12.17
N PHE A 399 13.64 -3.24 -11.91
CA PHE A 399 13.43 -4.15 -10.79
C PHE A 399 12.98 -5.50 -11.29
N ARG A 400 13.89 -6.47 -11.25
CA ARG A 400 13.55 -7.86 -11.56
C ARG A 400 13.32 -8.58 -10.26
N VAL A 401 12.08 -9.00 -10.03
CA VAL A 401 11.76 -9.92 -8.92
C VAL A 401 12.75 -11.10 -9.04
N PRO A 402 13.57 -11.34 -8.00
CA PRO A 402 14.48 -12.47 -8.00
C PRO A 402 13.68 -13.76 -8.24
N LYS A 403 14.25 -14.69 -9.01
CA LYS A 403 13.64 -16.01 -9.21
C LYS A 403 14.14 -17.00 -8.18
#